data_AF-A0A0A3XM48-F1
#
_entry.id   AF-A0A0A3XM48-F1
#
_cell.length_a   1.000
_cell.length_b   1.000
_cell.length_c   1.000
_cell.angle_alpha   90.00
_cell.angle_beta   90.00
_cell.angle_gamma   90.00
#
_symmetry.space_group_name_H-M   'P 1'
#
loop_
_entity.id
_entity.type
_entity.pdbx_description
1 polymer ?
#
loop_
_entity_poly.entity_id
_entity_poly.type
_entity_poly.pdbx_seq_one_letter_code
_entity_poly.pdbx_strand_id
1 'polypeptide(L)'
;METVRWIISTAPEIFLLLAIAIGSLLGRIRIRGFSIGTTACVLIVAVLLRMNPVVTCGALAGAMTVDAAVTGACDVAESKTPVLGVAVPYAVGNVLLTVLGPIVVAATHTG
;
A
#
# COMPACT_ATOMS: atom_id res chain seq x y z
N MET A 1 -1.54 -6.85 25.62
CA MET A 1 -1.37 -5.69 24.70
C MET A 1 0.08 -5.52 24.22
N GLU A 2 0.95 -6.53 24.38
CA GLU A 2 2.35 -6.47 23.91
C GLU A 2 2.55 -7.19 22.57
N THR A 3 1.82 -8.28 22.31
CA THR A 3 1.95 -9.07 21.07
C THR A 3 1.62 -8.25 19.82
N VAL A 4 0.57 -7.40 19.88
CA VAL A 4 0.19 -6.51 18.77
C VAL A 4 1.26 -5.44 18.54
N ARG A 5 1.86 -4.88 19.61
CA ARG A 5 2.94 -3.90 19.50
C ARG A 5 4.24 -4.52 18.98
N TRP A 6 4.56 -5.75 19.38
CA TRP A 6 5.69 -6.50 18.87
C TRP A 6 5.51 -6.81 17.38
N ILE A 7 4.31 -7.26 16.98
CA ILE A 7 3.94 -7.51 15.58
C ILE A 7 4.00 -6.23 14.73
N ILE A 8 3.55 -5.09 15.27
CA ILE A 8 3.68 -3.77 14.60
C ILE A 8 5.16 -3.36 14.46
N SER A 9 6.02 -3.72 15.40
CA SER A 9 7.46 -3.45 15.33
C SER A 9 8.25 -4.45 14.49
N THR A 10 7.79 -5.70 14.35
CA THR A 10 8.50 -6.77 13.63
C THR A 10 8.31 -6.68 12.12
N ALA A 11 7.17 -6.14 11.63
CA ALA A 11 6.94 -5.97 10.18
C ALA A 11 5.85 -4.91 9.88
N PRO A 12 6.14 -3.59 10.06
CA PRO A 12 5.20 -2.53 9.66
C PRO A 12 4.86 -2.56 8.17
N GLU A 13 5.70 -3.18 7.34
CA GLU A 13 5.52 -3.34 5.89
C GLU A 13 4.36 -4.26 5.50
N ILE A 14 4.22 -5.41 6.15
CA ILE A 14 3.23 -6.43 5.76
C ILE A 14 1.81 -5.93 6.04
N PHE A 15 1.63 -5.24 7.16
CA PHE A 15 0.35 -4.61 7.51
C PHE A 15 -0.04 -3.52 6.52
N LEU A 16 0.93 -2.74 6.05
CA LEU A 16 0.72 -1.68 5.07
C LEU A 16 0.24 -2.26 3.74
N LEU A 17 0.92 -3.31 3.26
CA LEU A 17 0.55 -4.02 2.02
C LEU A 17 -0.81 -4.69 2.14
N LEU A 18 -1.08 -5.32 3.28
CA LEU A 18 -2.37 -5.95 3.54
C LEU A 18 -3.50 -4.91 3.60
N ALA A 19 -3.26 -3.74 4.22
CA ALA A 19 -4.22 -2.65 4.26
C ALA A 19 -4.54 -2.12 2.85
N ILE A 20 -3.51 -1.94 2.01
CA ILE A 20 -3.67 -1.51 0.62
C ILE A 20 -4.37 -2.58 -0.21
N ALA A 21 -3.99 -3.85 -0.06
CA ALA A 21 -4.59 -4.96 -0.79
C ALA A 21 -6.08 -5.13 -0.43
N ILE A 22 -6.39 -5.21 0.87
CA ILE A 22 -7.77 -5.35 1.35
C ILE A 22 -8.58 -4.09 1.02
N GLY A 23 -8.03 -2.90 1.25
CA GLY A 23 -8.73 -1.64 0.98
C GLY A 23 -8.99 -1.41 -0.50
N SER A 24 -8.06 -1.80 -1.38
CA SER A 24 -8.25 -1.72 -2.84
C SER A 24 -9.27 -2.74 -3.33
N LEU A 25 -9.30 -3.93 -2.72
CA LEU A 25 -10.28 -4.96 -3.01
C LEU A 25 -11.69 -4.54 -2.56
N LEU A 26 -11.82 -4.01 -1.34
CA LEU A 26 -13.08 -3.50 -0.80
C LEU A 26 -13.56 -2.25 -1.56
N GLY A 27 -12.66 -1.37 -1.96
CA GLY A 27 -13.00 -0.16 -2.73
C GLY A 27 -13.49 -0.43 -4.16
N ARG A 28 -13.28 -1.65 -4.68
CA ARG A 28 -13.85 -2.12 -5.94
C ARG A 28 -15.31 -2.60 -5.80
N ILE A 29 -15.79 -2.81 -4.58
CA ILE A 29 -17.17 -3.22 -4.32
C ILE A 29 -18.08 -2.01 -4.52
N ARG A 30 -18.87 -2.03 -5.60
CA ARG A 30 -19.90 -1.03 -5.88
C ARG A 30 -21.22 -1.44 -5.22
N ILE A 31 -21.72 -0.62 -4.29
CA ILE A 31 -23.07 -0.81 -3.70
C ILE A 31 -24.01 0.22 -4.35
N ARG A 32 -25.03 -0.26 -5.08
CA ARG A 32 -26.09 0.54 -5.74
C ARG A 32 -25.58 1.74 -6.57
N GLY A 33 -24.49 1.56 -7.30
CA GLY A 33 -23.95 2.58 -8.22
C GLY A 33 -23.05 3.65 -7.59
N PHE A 34 -22.90 3.66 -6.26
CA PHE A 34 -21.99 4.57 -5.56
C PHE A 34 -20.70 3.82 -5.17
N SER A 35 -19.56 4.27 -5.69
CA SER A 35 -18.24 3.78 -5.29
C SER A 35 -17.68 4.72 -4.24
N ILE A 36 -17.39 4.21 -3.04
CA ILE A 36 -16.74 4.95 -1.95
C ILE A 36 -15.29 5.32 -2.33
N GLY A 37 -14.74 4.67 -3.35
CA GLY A 37 -13.39 4.90 -3.87
C GLY A 37 -12.36 4.06 -3.15
N THR A 38 -11.37 3.56 -3.89
CA THR A 38 -10.29 2.71 -3.34
C THR A 38 -9.49 3.44 -2.28
N THR A 39 -9.23 4.74 -2.44
CA THR A 39 -8.52 5.56 -1.46
C THR A 39 -9.22 5.60 -0.11
N ALA A 40 -10.54 5.85 -0.07
CA ALA A 40 -11.28 5.94 1.17
C ALA A 40 -11.36 4.58 1.88
N CYS A 41 -11.56 3.48 1.14
CA CYS A 41 -11.59 2.15 1.71
C CYS A 41 -10.24 1.74 2.31
N VAL A 42 -9.11 2.05 1.65
CA VAL A 42 -7.78 1.79 2.21
C VAL A 42 -7.51 2.64 3.45
N LEU A 43 -7.91 3.92 3.46
CA LEU A 43 -7.77 4.77 4.65
C LEU A 43 -8.57 4.20 5.83
N ILE A 44 -9.80 3.74 5.60
CA ILE A 44 -10.63 3.11 6.64
C ILE A 44 -9.95 1.85 7.19
N VAL A 45 -9.44 0.97 6.31
CA VAL A 45 -8.74 -0.26 6.72
C VAL A 45 -7.46 0.07 7.49
N ALA A 46 -6.69 1.07 7.07
CA ALA A 46 -5.48 1.49 7.75
C ALA A 46 -5.74 2.10 9.14
N VAL A 47 -6.84 2.86 9.28
CA VAL A 47 -7.29 3.39 10.57
C VAL A 47 -7.71 2.26 11.52
N LEU A 48 -8.43 1.25 11.01
CA LEU A 48 -8.80 0.05 11.78
C LEU A 48 -7.56 -0.72 12.26
N LEU A 49 -6.51 -0.79 11.43
CA LEU A 49 -5.23 -1.41 11.77
C LEU A 49 -4.34 -0.53 12.66
N ARG A 50 -4.81 0.66 13.08
CA ARG A 50 -4.06 1.64 13.90
C ARG A 50 -2.68 1.98 13.34
N MET A 51 -2.56 2.08 12.01
CA MET A 51 -1.32 2.50 11.36
C MET A 51 -1.13 4.01 11.47
N ASN A 52 0.12 4.46 11.39
CA ASN A 52 0.41 5.89 11.34
C ASN A 52 -0.16 6.48 10.03
N PRO A 53 -1.09 7.45 10.10
CA PRO A 53 -1.77 8.00 8.92
C PRO A 53 -0.80 8.61 7.92
N VAL A 54 0.33 9.15 8.38
CA VAL A 54 1.36 9.77 7.53
C VAL A 54 2.04 8.72 6.64
N VAL A 55 2.36 7.56 7.20
CA VAL A 55 2.97 6.44 6.48
C VAL A 55 1.96 5.80 5.53
N THR A 56 0.70 5.67 5.96
CA THR A 56 -0.38 5.15 5.11
C THR A 56 -0.64 6.04 3.90
N CYS A 57 -0.66 7.38 4.07
CA CYS A 57 -0.84 8.31 2.95
C CYS A 57 0.29 8.19 1.92
N GLY A 58 1.54 8.08 2.37
CA GLY A 58 2.67 7.82 1.48
C GLY A 58 2.53 6.49 0.75
N ALA A 59 2.19 5.42 1.47
CA ALA A 59 2.01 4.09 0.89
C ALA A 59 0.89 4.01 -0.14
N LEU A 60 -0.22 4.70 0.12
CA LEU A 60 -1.35 4.86 -0.79
C LEU A 60 -0.95 5.61 -2.06
N ALA A 61 -0.23 6.73 -1.90
CA ALA A 61 0.26 7.49 -3.04
C ALA A 61 1.26 6.67 -3.87
N GLY A 62 2.14 5.90 -3.23
CA GLY A 62 3.03 4.94 -3.89
C GLY A 62 2.28 3.83 -4.63
N ALA A 63 1.26 3.24 -4.01
CA ALA A 63 0.42 2.22 -4.63
C ALA A 63 -0.41 2.75 -5.82
N MET A 64 -0.75 4.04 -5.81
CA MET A 64 -1.44 4.73 -6.90
C MET A 64 -0.48 5.39 -7.89
N THR A 65 0.84 5.20 -7.76
CA THR A 65 1.88 5.79 -8.63
C THR A 65 1.87 7.33 -8.67
N VAL A 66 1.41 7.99 -7.60
CA VAL A 66 1.30 9.45 -7.51
C VAL A 66 2.48 10.05 -6.75
N ASP A 67 3.66 10.04 -7.37
CA ASP A 67 4.91 10.51 -6.75
C ASP A 67 4.87 12.01 -6.35
N ALA A 68 4.21 12.85 -7.16
CA ALA A 68 4.02 14.27 -6.86
C ALA A 68 3.23 14.49 -5.56
N ALA A 69 2.26 13.61 -5.24
CA ALA A 69 1.51 13.70 -4.00
C ALA A 69 2.35 13.29 -2.78
N VAL A 70 3.29 12.35 -2.95
CA VAL A 70 4.24 11.96 -1.89
C VAL A 70 5.15 13.14 -1.56
N THR A 71 5.79 13.71 -2.59
CA THR A 71 6.72 14.83 -2.42
C THR A 71 6.00 16.03 -1.83
N GLY A 72 4.80 16.38 -2.31
CA GLY A 72 3.99 17.45 -1.73
C GLY A 72 3.55 17.18 -0.29
N ALA A 73 3.21 15.93 0.06
CA ALA A 73 2.90 15.57 1.43
C ALA A 73 4.13 15.66 2.36
N CYS A 74 5.32 15.32 1.86
CA CYS A 74 6.57 15.45 2.63
C CYS A 74 6.95 16.92 2.85
N ASP A 75 6.72 17.77 1.84
CA ASP A 75 6.95 19.22 1.91
C ASP A 75 6.04 19.88 2.95
N VAL A 76 4.74 19.56 2.92
CA VAL A 76 3.76 20.07 3.89
C VAL A 76 3.97 19.49 5.30
N ALA A 77 4.37 18.22 5.40
CA ALA A 77 4.59 17.57 6.70
C ALA A 77 5.97 17.88 7.32
N GLU A 78 6.85 18.59 6.60
CA GLU A 78 8.24 18.88 6.98
C GLU A 78 9.00 17.64 7.52
N SER A 79 8.62 16.45 7.05
CA SER A 79 9.03 15.17 7.63
C SER A 79 9.19 14.10 6.56
N LYS A 80 10.23 13.28 6.70
CA LYS A 80 10.52 12.15 5.79
C LYS A 80 9.74 10.86 6.13
N THR A 81 8.89 10.91 7.15
CA THR A 81 8.04 9.77 7.54
C THR A 81 7.06 9.28 6.47
N PRO A 82 6.48 10.11 5.55
CA PRO A 82 5.64 9.62 4.47
C PRO A 82 6.41 8.84 3.40
N VAL A 83 7.68 9.21 3.12
CA VAL A 83 8.52 8.54 2.11
C VAL A 83 8.74 7.07 2.45
N LEU A 84 8.85 6.75 3.75
CA LEU A 84 8.99 5.36 4.21
C LEU A 84 7.80 4.48 3.78
N GLY A 85 6.61 5.07 3.69
CA GLY A 85 5.42 4.36 3.23
C GLY A 85 5.47 3.94 1.76
N VAL A 86 6.17 4.70 0.90
CA VAL A 86 6.30 4.42 -0.55
C VAL A 86 7.32 3.33 -0.83
N ALA A 87 8.41 3.29 -0.05
CA ALA A 87 9.50 2.35 -0.25
C ALA A 87 9.02 0.88 -0.22
N VAL A 88 8.05 0.58 0.64
CA VAL A 88 7.51 -0.77 0.85
C VAL A 88 6.74 -1.31 -0.39
N PRO A 89 5.64 -0.69 -0.84
CA PRO A 89 4.92 -1.14 -2.03
C PRO A 89 5.79 -1.10 -3.29
N TYR A 90 6.76 -0.18 -3.36
CA TYR A 90 7.71 -0.14 -4.48
C TYR A 90 8.66 -1.34 -4.48
N ALA A 91 9.26 -1.67 -3.33
CA ALA A 91 10.13 -2.84 -3.19
C ALA A 91 9.37 -4.13 -3.53
N VAL A 92 8.15 -4.29 -3.02
CA VAL A 92 7.30 -5.45 -3.31
C VAL A 92 6.90 -5.51 -4.79
N GLY A 93 6.55 -4.37 -5.39
CA GLY A 93 6.26 -4.28 -6.82
C GLY A 93 7.44 -4.75 -7.67
N ASN A 94 8.65 -4.30 -7.34
CA ASN A 94 9.86 -4.72 -8.05
C ASN A 94 10.15 -6.22 -7.89
N VAL A 95 10.00 -6.77 -6.68
CA VAL A 95 10.17 -8.22 -6.43
C VAL A 95 9.16 -9.03 -7.25
N LEU A 96 7.88 -8.62 -7.24
CA LEU A 96 6.85 -9.29 -8.03
C LEU A 96 7.14 -9.21 -9.52
N LEU A 97 7.57 -8.05 -10.04
CA LEU A 97 7.96 -7.90 -11.44
C LEU A 97 9.15 -8.78 -11.82
N THR A 98 10.16 -8.88 -10.95
CA THR A 98 11.30 -9.78 -11.16
C THR A 98 10.88 -11.24 -11.23
N VAL A 99 9.91 -11.68 -10.42
CA VAL A 99 9.41 -13.05 -10.41
C VAL A 99 8.47 -13.32 -11.59
N LEU A 100 7.64 -12.36 -11.99
CA LEU A 100 6.69 -12.51 -13.09
C LEU A 100 7.38 -12.61 -14.46
N GLY A 101 8.54 -11.97 -14.65
CA GLY A 101 9.29 -12.03 -15.90
C GLY A 101 9.60 -13.48 -16.34
N PRO A 102 10.30 -14.29 -15.53
CA PRO A 102 10.55 -15.70 -15.82
C PRO A 102 9.29 -16.55 -15.96
N ILE A 103 8.26 -16.29 -15.16
CA ILE A 103 6.99 -17.06 -15.20
C ILE A 103 6.27 -16.85 -16.53
N VAL A 104 6.16 -15.61 -17.00
CA VAL A 104 5.52 -15.31 -18.28
C VAL A 104 6.31 -15.92 -19.43
N VAL A 105 7.64 -15.81 -19.41
CA VAL A 105 8.52 -16.43 -20.42
C VAL A 105 8.34 -17.95 -20.46
N ALA A 106 8.32 -18.61 -19.30
CA ALA A 106 8.06 -20.05 -19.21
C ALA A 106 6.66 -20.41 -19.74
N ALA A 107 5.64 -19.61 -19.44
CA ALA A 107 4.28 -19.83 -19.93
C ALA A 107 4.15 -19.65 -21.45
N THR A 108 4.89 -18.71 -22.06
CA THR A 108 4.83 -18.46 -23.51
C THR A 108 5.70 -19.40 -24.35
N HIS A 109 6.79 -19.96 -23.80
CA HIS A 109 7.65 -20.93 -24.51
C HIS A 109 7.11 -22.37 -24.50
N THR A 110 6.03 -22.63 -23.77
CA THR A 110 5.40 -23.97 -23.70
C THR A 110 4.24 -24.10 -24.72
N GLY A 111 4.21 -23.26 -25.76
CA GLY A 111 3.25 -23.29 -26.87
C GLY A 111 3.89 -23.63 -28.20
#